data_AF-A0A1S4CP11-F1
#
_entry.id   AF-A0A1S4CP11-F1
#
_cell.length_a   1.000
_cell.length_b   1.000
_cell.length_c   1.000
_cell.angle_alpha   90.00
_cell.angle_beta   90.00
_cell.angle_gamma   90.00
#
_symmetry.space_group_name_H-M   'P 1'
#
loop_
_entity.id
_entity.type
_entity.pdbx_description
1 polymer ?
#
loop_
_entity_poly.entity_id
_entity_poly.type
_entity_poly.pdbx_seq_one_letter_code
_entity_poly.pdbx_strand_id
1 'polypeptide(L)'
;MNVCYEHHAALAPLLQFHLNNCGDPFTENPIDFHSKDFEVAVLDWFAQLWEIEKDEYWGYITNGGTEGNLHGLLIGRELHPTGVHYSNGHSTIPNYLLKSLYFRRSLN
;
A
#
# COMPACT_ATOMS: atom_id res chain seq x y z
N MET A 1 24.19 -1.40 -16.04
CA MET A 1 23.77 -0.17 -16.76
C MET A 1 23.50 0.88 -15.70
N ASN A 2 24.38 1.88 -15.55
CA ASN A 2 24.22 2.91 -14.52
C ASN A 2 23.36 4.01 -15.13
N VAL A 3 22.04 3.92 -14.92
CA VAL A 3 21.11 4.92 -15.45
C VAL A 3 21.06 6.06 -14.43
N CYS A 4 21.85 7.11 -14.67
CA CYS A 4 21.74 8.36 -13.91
C CYS A 4 20.41 9.02 -14.27
N TYR A 5 19.36 8.68 -13.52
CA TYR A 5 18.12 9.44 -13.52
C TYR A 5 18.31 10.65 -12.62
N GLU A 6 18.49 11.83 -13.22
CA GLU A 6 18.53 13.10 -12.45
C GLU A 6 17.32 13.27 -11.54
N HIS A 7 16.19 12.66 -11.90
CA HIS A 7 14.95 12.62 -11.12
C HIS A 7 15.08 11.98 -9.72
N HIS A 8 16.09 11.13 -9.47
CA HIS A 8 16.32 10.52 -8.17
C HIS A 8 17.32 11.28 -7.30
N ALA A 9 17.98 12.32 -7.84
CA ALA A 9 18.99 13.08 -7.11
C ALA A 9 18.41 13.72 -5.82
N ALA A 10 17.14 14.15 -5.86
CA ALA A 10 16.44 14.69 -4.71
C ALA A 10 16.24 13.66 -3.57
N LEU A 11 16.11 12.37 -3.91
CA LEU A 11 15.89 11.28 -2.95
C LEU A 11 17.19 10.54 -2.60
N ALA A 12 18.28 10.77 -3.33
CA ALA A 12 19.57 10.13 -3.08
C ALA A 12 20.06 10.24 -1.62
N PRO A 13 19.85 11.37 -0.89
CA PRO A 13 20.21 11.44 0.52
C PRO A 13 19.50 10.41 1.41
N LEU A 14 18.36 9.84 1.00
CA LEU A 14 17.65 8.82 1.78
C LEU A 14 18.36 7.45 1.75
N LEU A 15 19.22 7.21 0.76
CA LEU A 15 19.94 5.94 0.61
C LEU A 15 20.99 5.69 1.70
N GLN A 16 21.30 6.70 2.53
CA GLN A 16 22.20 6.55 3.68
C GLN A 16 21.54 5.89 4.91
N PHE A 17 20.22 5.69 4.88
CA PHE A 17 19.45 5.14 5.99
C PHE A 17 18.96 3.72 5.68
N HIS A 18 18.96 2.85 6.70
CA HIS A 18 18.31 1.55 6.66
C HIS A 18 16.86 1.67 7.14
N LEU A 19 16.02 2.27 6.31
CA LEU A 19 14.59 2.45 6.63
C LEU A 19 13.84 1.12 6.54
N ASN A 20 12.98 0.87 7.52
CA ASN A 20 12.10 -0.30 7.54
C ASN A 20 10.73 0.06 8.14
N ASN A 21 9.70 0.09 7.31
CA ASN A 21 8.31 0.33 7.75
C ASN A 21 7.67 -0.95 8.29
N CYS A 22 8.28 -1.52 9.32
CA CYS A 22 7.77 -2.76 9.91
C CYS A 22 6.41 -2.55 10.60
N GLY A 23 5.46 -3.43 10.31
CA GLY A 23 4.15 -3.46 10.95
C GLY A 23 3.13 -2.49 10.36
N ASP A 24 2.07 -2.20 11.12
CA ASP A 24 0.95 -1.40 10.65
C ASP A 24 1.36 0.10 10.50
N PRO A 25 1.10 0.74 9.34
CA PRO A 25 1.45 2.15 9.10
C PRO A 25 0.81 3.16 10.06
N PHE A 26 -0.36 2.85 10.64
CA PHE A 26 -1.12 3.71 11.55
C PHE A 26 -0.76 3.49 13.02
N THR A 27 0.16 2.57 13.32
CA THR A 27 0.60 2.29 14.68
C THR A 27 1.97 2.89 14.96
N GLU A 28 2.14 3.46 16.16
CA GLU A 28 3.45 3.90 16.64
C GLU A 28 4.43 2.74 16.62
N ASN A 29 5.61 2.97 16.02
CA ASN A 29 6.66 1.98 15.93
C ASN A 29 7.59 2.14 17.14
N PRO A 30 7.98 1.06 17.83
CA PRO A 30 8.89 1.16 18.98
C PRO A 30 10.35 1.46 18.59
N ILE A 31 10.65 1.65 17.30
CA ILE A 31 11.99 1.86 16.75
C ILE A 31 11.92 3.01 15.74
N ASP A 32 12.80 4.00 15.85
CA ASP A 32 12.77 5.26 15.06
C ASP A 32 13.24 5.12 13.59
N PHE A 33 13.60 3.92 13.11
CA PHE A 33 14.18 3.71 11.77
C PHE A 33 13.11 3.37 10.71
N HIS A 34 12.12 4.23 10.54
CA HIS A 34 11.04 4.07 9.55
C HIS A 34 10.66 5.38 8.87
N SER A 35 9.84 5.27 7.83
CA SER A 35 9.23 6.36 7.06
C SER A 35 7.70 6.22 6.98
N LYS A 36 7.07 5.57 7.97
CA LYS A 36 5.60 5.37 8.03
C LYS A 36 4.78 6.65 7.81
N ASP A 37 5.24 7.82 8.24
CA ASP A 37 4.53 9.08 7.99
C ASP A 37 4.39 9.38 6.49
N PHE A 38 5.44 9.09 5.70
CA PHE A 38 5.38 9.17 4.25
C PHE A 38 4.45 8.11 3.66
N GLU A 39 4.44 6.91 4.24
CA GLU A 39 3.52 5.85 3.85
C GLU A 39 2.06 6.26 4.02
N VAL A 40 1.70 6.77 5.20
CA VAL A 40 0.36 7.28 5.52
C VAL A 40 0.00 8.47 4.62
N ALA A 41 0.93 9.39 4.35
CA ALA A 41 0.69 10.52 3.46
C ALA A 41 0.34 10.09 2.02
N VAL A 42 0.99 9.04 1.50
CA VAL A 42 0.64 8.47 0.18
C VAL A 42 -0.74 7.82 0.23
N LEU A 43 -1.05 7.08 1.30
CA LEU A 43 -2.38 6.48 1.46
C LEU A 43 -3.48 7.55 1.54
N ASP A 44 -3.26 8.62 2.32
CA ASP A 44 -4.16 9.78 2.43
C ASP A 44 -4.40 10.42 1.05
N TRP A 45 -3.35 10.58 0.25
CA TRP A 45 -3.46 11.18 -1.09
C TRP A 45 -4.36 10.35 -2.03
N PHE A 46 -4.23 9.02 -2.01
CA PHE A 46 -5.09 8.14 -2.80
C PHE A 46 -6.50 8.02 -2.23
N ALA A 47 -6.67 8.02 -0.91
CA ALA A 47 -7.98 8.07 -0.28
C ALA A 47 -8.75 9.31 -0.74
N GLN A 48 -8.10 10.48 -0.74
CA GLN A 48 -8.67 11.73 -1.27
C GLN A 48 -9.00 11.62 -2.76
N LEU A 49 -8.10 11.04 -3.57
CA LEU A 49 -8.34 10.84 -5.01
C LEU A 49 -9.57 9.98 -5.30
N TRP A 50 -9.91 9.06 -4.39
CA TRP A 50 -11.05 8.15 -4.51
C TRP A 50 -12.25 8.56 -3.66
N GLU A 51 -12.23 9.76 -3.08
CA GLU A 51 -13.32 10.30 -2.26
C GLU A 51 -13.66 9.39 -1.06
N ILE A 52 -12.62 8.85 -0.42
CA ILE A 52 -12.73 8.02 0.78
C ILE A 52 -12.38 8.85 2.01
N GLU A 53 -13.26 8.85 3.01
CA GLU A 53 -13.04 9.58 4.27
C GLU A 53 -11.89 8.98 5.08
N LYS A 54 -11.18 9.83 5.83
CA LYS A 54 -9.90 9.48 6.49
C LYS A 54 -10.00 8.32 7.49
N ASP A 55 -11.18 8.11 8.07
CA ASP A 55 -11.48 7.04 9.02
C ASP A 55 -12.15 5.82 8.39
N GLU A 56 -12.48 5.90 7.09
CA GLU A 56 -13.14 4.83 6.33
C GLU A 56 -12.16 3.92 5.58
N TYR A 57 -10.85 4.15 5.68
CA TYR A 57 -9.85 3.30 5.03
C TYR A 57 -8.79 2.73 5.99
N TRP A 58 -8.20 1.61 5.59
CA TRP A 58 -6.97 1.05 6.14
C TRP A 58 -6.12 0.53 5.00
N GLY A 59 -4.79 0.62 5.11
CA GLY A 59 -3.91 0.11 4.07
C GLY A 59 -2.44 0.28 4.35
N TYR A 60 -1.62 -0.20 3.42
CA TYR A 60 -0.16 -0.08 3.44
C TYR A 60 0.41 -0.07 2.01
N ILE A 61 1.64 0.37 1.84
CA ILE A 61 2.31 0.43 0.53
C ILE A 61 2.95 -0.92 0.20
N THR A 62 2.51 -1.54 -0.88
CA THR A 62 2.99 -2.86 -1.32
C THR A 62 4.27 -2.77 -2.15
N ASN A 63 5.06 -3.84 -2.17
CA ASN A 63 6.24 -3.97 -3.03
C ASN A 63 5.90 -4.13 -4.53
N GLY A 64 4.61 -4.32 -4.85
CA GLY A 64 4.12 -4.31 -6.22
C GLY A 64 2.68 -4.78 -6.35
N GLY A 65 2.12 -4.64 -7.56
CA GLY A 65 0.72 -4.98 -7.83
C GLY A 65 0.35 -6.44 -7.54
N THR A 66 1.29 -7.38 -7.67
CA THR A 66 1.06 -8.80 -7.32
C THR A 66 0.77 -8.97 -5.83
N GLU A 67 1.56 -8.34 -4.96
CA GLU A 67 1.34 -8.40 -3.52
C GLU A 67 0.00 -7.76 -3.16
N GLY A 68 -0.30 -6.58 -3.69
CA GLY A 68 -1.60 -5.92 -3.47
C GLY A 68 -2.79 -6.76 -3.95
N ASN A 69 -2.67 -7.44 -5.11
CA ASN A 69 -3.70 -8.36 -5.59
C ASN A 69 -3.89 -9.56 -4.66
N LEU A 70 -2.80 -10.20 -4.24
CA LEU A 70 -2.84 -11.38 -3.38
C LEU A 70 -3.42 -11.04 -2.01
N HIS A 71 -3.01 -9.89 -1.45
CA HIS A 71 -3.55 -9.43 -0.18
C HIS A 71 -5.04 -9.09 -0.30
N GLY A 72 -5.45 -8.38 -1.36
CA GLY A 72 -6.87 -8.10 -1.61
C GLY A 72 -7.71 -9.38 -1.74
N LEU A 73 -7.18 -10.41 -2.41
CA LEU A 73 -7.82 -11.71 -2.50
C LEU A 73 -7.88 -12.43 -1.14
N LEU A 74 -6.82 -12.35 -0.33
CA LEU A 74 -6.80 -12.90 1.01
C LEU A 74 -7.91 -12.28 1.87
N ILE A 75 -7.99 -10.95 1.93
CA ILE A 75 -9.04 -10.26 2.68
C ILE A 75 -10.43 -10.60 2.13
N GLY A 76 -10.59 -10.61 0.79
CA GLY A 76 -11.85 -11.03 0.16
C GLY A 76 -12.28 -12.45 0.53
N ARG A 77 -11.33 -13.39 0.66
CA ARG A 77 -11.59 -14.76 1.12
C ARG A 77 -12.03 -14.79 2.58
N GLU A 78 -11.35 -14.06 3.47
CA GLU A 78 -11.70 -14.03 4.89
C GLU A 78 -13.09 -13.40 5.13
N LEU A 79 -13.43 -12.34 4.38
CA LEU A 79 -14.74 -11.68 4.47
C LEU A 79 -15.85 -12.46 3.76
N HIS A 80 -15.53 -13.23 2.71
CA HIS A 80 -16.50 -14.00 1.93
C HIS A 80 -16.01 -15.44 1.68
N PRO A 81 -16.06 -16.34 2.70
CA PRO A 81 -15.50 -17.70 2.60
C PRO A 81 -16.16 -18.58 1.52
N THR A 82 -17.41 -18.30 1.16
CA THR A 82 -18.15 -19.00 0.10
C THR A 82 -18.17 -18.24 -1.23
N GLY A 83 -17.49 -17.09 -1.29
CA GLY A 83 -17.43 -16.25 -2.49
C GLY A 83 -16.64 -16.93 -3.60
N VAL A 84 -17.07 -16.71 -4.84
CA VAL A 84 -16.33 -17.16 -6.03
C VAL A 84 -15.69 -15.95 -6.69
N HIS A 85 -14.37 -15.97 -6.81
CA HIS A 85 -13.60 -14.91 -7.48
C HIS A 85 -13.57 -15.15 -8.99
N TYR A 86 -13.86 -14.11 -9.77
CA TYR A 86 -13.73 -14.12 -11.22
C TYR A 86 -12.68 -13.10 -11.66
N SER A 87 -11.69 -13.55 -12.44
CA SER A 87 -10.67 -12.68 -13.03
C SER A 87 -10.52 -12.98 -14.51
N ASN A 88 -10.48 -11.95 -15.35
CA ASN A 88 -9.99 -12.10 -16.71
C ASN A 88 -8.46 -12.22 -16.64
N GLY A 89 -7.85 -13.22 -17.30
CA GLY A 89 -6.48 -13.71 -17.08
C GLY A 89 -5.32 -12.75 -17.38
N HIS A 90 -5.53 -11.44 -17.29
CA HIS A 90 -4.48 -10.45 -17.38
C HIS A 90 -3.70 -10.42 -16.07
N SER A 91 -2.48 -10.95 -16.12
CA SER A 91 -1.54 -11.08 -15.01
C SER A 91 -1.14 -9.76 -14.37
N THR A 92 -1.48 -8.61 -14.93
CA THR A 92 -1.15 -7.28 -14.37
C THR A 92 -2.00 -6.17 -15.02
N ILE A 93 -3.31 -6.02 -14.72
CA ILE A 93 -4.03 -4.79 -15.16
C ILE A 93 -3.52 -3.60 -14.30
N PRO A 94 -3.21 -2.44 -14.90
CA PRO A 94 -2.25 -1.48 -14.37
C PRO A 94 -2.93 -0.53 -13.40
N ASN A 95 -2.56 -0.60 -12.13
CA ASN A 95 -2.57 0.53 -11.22
C ASN A 95 -1.39 0.29 -10.30
N TYR A 96 -0.21 0.77 -10.74
CA TYR A 96 0.95 0.89 -9.89
C TYR A 96 0.55 1.77 -8.70
N LEU A 97 0.09 1.17 -7.61
CA LEU A 97 0.36 1.54 -6.21
C LEU A 97 -0.69 1.05 -5.21
N LEU A 98 -1.95 0.77 -5.55
CA LEU A 98 -2.96 0.52 -4.50
C LEU A 98 -4.00 -0.52 -4.85
N LYS A 99 -3.80 -1.71 -4.30
CA LYS A 99 -4.88 -2.64 -3.98
C LYS A 99 -4.99 -2.94 -2.50
N SER A 100 -4.32 -2.16 -1.69
CA SER A 100 -4.27 -2.30 -0.23
C SER A 100 -5.02 -1.17 0.47
N LEU A 101 -5.82 -0.35 -0.21
CA LEU A 101 -6.78 0.52 0.48
C LEU A 101 -8.06 -0.28 0.70
N TYR A 102 -8.25 -0.74 1.93
CA TYR A 102 -9.42 -1.49 2.39
C TYR A 102 -10.39 -0.53 3.05
N PHE A 103 -11.67 -0.62 2.69
CA PHE A 103 -12.70 0.12 3.40
C PHE A 103 -12.95 -0.50 4.77
N ARG A 104 -12.88 0.32 5.84
CA ARG A 104 -13.14 -0.09 7.23
C ARG A 104 -14.61 -0.37 7.51
N ARG A 105 -15.51 -0.20 6.53
CA ARG A 105 -16.97 -0.15 6.75
C ARG A 105 -17.69 -1.50 6.95
N SER A 106 -16.97 -2.61 7.21
CA SER A 106 -17.61 -3.93 7.43
C SER A 106 -16.93 -4.82 8.48
N LEU A 107 -16.28 -4.25 9.50
CA LEU A 107 -15.69 -5.02 10.61
C LEU A 107 -16.46 -4.90 11.94
N ASN A 108 -17.76 -4.57 11.89
CA ASN A 108 -18.66 -4.68 13.05
C ASN A 108 -19.75 -5.72 12.78
#